data_AF-A0AAV5BS21-F1
#
_entry.id   AF-A0AAV5BS21-F1
#
_cell.length_a   1.000
_cell.length_b   1.000
_cell.length_c   1.000
_cell.angle_alpha   90.00
_cell.angle_beta   90.00
_cell.angle_gamma   90.00
#
_symmetry.space_group_name_H-M   'P 1'
#
loop_
_entity.id
_entity.type
_entity.pdbx_description
1 polymer ?
#
loop_
_entity_poly.entity_id
_entity_poly.type
_entity_poly.pdbx_seq_one_letter_code
_entity_poly.pdbx_strand_id
1 'polypeptide(L)'
;MLEPSSSLEPSSRTSGGSGLSPQARSDSLAQHVVAHAEIDKQLSSHWIRPFPLDSTEEEEDIAAELRWLHRSEMDEAVPTLVTGQASTNAVTDQVTIVYIWDMDETLILLKSLLDGSYAGSFDGLKDREKSIEIGKRWENLILEVCDEHFFYEQIENYNEPFLNALCEYDDGKDLHSYDFEADCFSSPYDDVSKRKLAYRHRAVSEKYAKVPQDLPYLALFPLKGLEKFLDKHMVKVWNDLYSLTDKYTDGWLSSAHKLLEEAIGKSGAMPTANSSGINCIVTSGSLIPSLAKCLLYRLDDVVSSENVYSSWEVGKLQCFKWIKERFDGPNVQFCVIGDGPEECSAAQVMKWPFIKIEFRPDGLHRFPGLDMPTIQNYLDVIYHQAKMVHQQHVGSVPSSNIQ
;
A
#
# COMPACT_ATOMS: atom_id res chain seq x y z
N MET A 1 -11.02 -83.43 9.09
CA MET A 1 -10.21 -83.98 7.99
C MET A 1 -8.95 -83.12 7.92
N LEU A 2 -7.77 -83.72 8.08
CA LEU A 2 -6.42 -83.17 7.79
C LEU A 2 -5.97 -81.85 8.49
N GLU A 3 -5.17 -82.05 9.56
CA GLU A 3 -3.90 -81.33 9.83
C GLU A 3 -2.83 -81.68 8.75
N PRO A 4 -1.58 -81.12 8.72
CA PRO A 4 -0.80 -80.35 9.73
C PRO A 4 -0.27 -78.98 9.16
N SER A 5 0.77 -78.25 9.63
CA SER A 5 1.90 -78.57 10.53
C SER A 5 2.59 -77.37 11.23
N SER A 6 3.13 -77.64 12.44
CA SER A 6 4.48 -77.33 13.00
C SER A 6 5.47 -76.42 12.23
N SER A 7 6.39 -75.62 12.80
CA SER A 7 6.80 -75.21 14.17
C SER A 7 8.22 -74.62 14.06
N LEU A 8 8.64 -73.63 14.88
CA LEU A 8 10.01 -73.47 15.47
C LEU A 8 10.27 -72.05 16.03
N GLU A 9 10.59 -71.98 17.32
CA GLU A 9 11.41 -70.95 18.00
C GLU A 9 12.87 -71.49 18.13
N PRO A 10 13.92 -70.78 18.65
CA PRO A 10 13.92 -69.56 19.50
C PRO A 10 15.06 -68.51 19.26
N SER A 11 15.13 -67.52 20.18
CA SER A 11 16.34 -66.92 20.82
C SER A 11 16.69 -65.42 20.60
N SER A 12 16.26 -64.61 21.58
CA SER A 12 16.99 -63.54 22.31
C SER A 12 18.08 -62.65 21.64
N ARG A 13 17.90 -61.32 21.70
CA ARG A 13 18.66 -60.41 22.61
C ARG A 13 18.24 -58.91 22.53
N THR A 14 17.77 -58.39 23.66
CA THR A 14 17.99 -57.03 24.23
C THR A 14 18.36 -55.82 23.33
N SER A 15 17.53 -54.76 23.33
CA SER A 15 17.74 -53.50 24.11
C SER A 15 17.00 -52.28 23.51
N GLY A 16 16.75 -51.22 24.31
CA GLY A 16 16.46 -49.88 23.79
C GLY A 16 15.00 -49.41 23.72
N GLY A 17 14.23 -49.53 24.82
CA GLY A 17 12.92 -48.84 24.90
C GLY A 17 13.06 -47.37 25.28
N SER A 18 12.45 -46.47 24.51
CA SER A 18 12.11 -45.09 24.93
C SER A 18 10.80 -44.64 24.26
N GLY A 19 9.69 -45.21 24.72
CA GLY A 19 8.36 -44.77 24.29
C GLY A 19 7.99 -43.45 24.97
N LEU A 20 7.91 -42.36 24.20
CA LEU A 20 7.20 -41.16 24.62
C LEU A 20 5.70 -41.48 24.75
N SER A 21 5.07 -41.03 25.84
CA SER A 21 3.68 -41.40 26.14
C SER A 21 2.69 -40.80 25.13
N PRO A 22 1.53 -41.44 24.90
CA PRO A 22 0.48 -40.90 24.02
C PRO A 22 -0.01 -39.50 24.42
N GLN A 23 0.07 -39.15 25.71
CA GLN A 23 -0.31 -37.85 26.24
C GLN A 23 0.57 -36.70 25.72
N ALA A 24 1.87 -36.95 25.52
CA ALA A 24 2.80 -35.92 25.05
C ALA A 24 2.55 -35.50 23.58
N ARG A 25 1.84 -36.34 22.79
CA ARG A 25 1.44 -36.01 21.42
C ARG A 25 0.09 -35.32 21.32
N SER A 26 -0.83 -35.51 22.28
CA SER A 26 -2.08 -34.71 22.32
C SER A 26 -1.78 -33.26 22.66
N ASP A 27 -0.91 -33.03 23.64
CA ASP A 27 -0.71 -31.70 24.20
C ASP A 27 0.09 -30.79 23.25
N SER A 28 1.05 -31.36 22.51
CA SER A 28 1.83 -30.65 21.48
C SER A 28 1.01 -30.29 20.23
N LEU A 29 0.05 -31.13 19.82
CA LEU A 29 -0.91 -30.78 18.77
C LEU A 29 -1.97 -29.78 19.27
N ALA A 30 -2.45 -29.93 20.50
CA ALA A 30 -3.40 -29.00 21.09
C ALA A 30 -2.81 -27.58 21.22
N GLN A 31 -1.53 -27.45 21.59
CA GLN A 31 -0.85 -26.15 21.66
C GLN A 31 -0.64 -25.51 20.28
N HIS A 32 -0.27 -26.27 19.24
CA HIS A 32 -0.18 -25.73 17.87
C HIS A 32 -1.55 -25.35 17.28
N VAL A 33 -2.59 -26.16 17.52
CA VAL A 33 -3.95 -25.85 17.01
C VAL A 33 -4.56 -24.65 17.74
N VAL A 34 -4.26 -24.45 19.03
CA VAL A 34 -4.68 -23.25 19.77
C VAL A 34 -3.91 -22.00 19.32
N ALA A 35 -2.61 -22.11 19.01
CA ALA A 35 -1.84 -20.98 18.48
C ALA A 35 -2.39 -20.49 17.12
N HIS A 36 -2.63 -21.40 16.17
CA HIS A 36 -3.24 -21.03 14.88
C HIS A 36 -4.66 -20.46 15.04
N ALA A 37 -5.48 -20.99 15.96
CA ALA A 37 -6.84 -20.49 16.19
C ALA A 37 -6.88 -19.10 16.87
N GLU A 38 -5.82 -18.69 17.57
CA GLU A 38 -5.73 -17.35 18.15
C GLU A 38 -5.17 -16.33 17.13
N ILE A 39 -4.28 -16.76 16.22
CA ILE A 39 -3.84 -15.96 15.06
C ILE A 39 -5.02 -15.66 14.10
N ASP A 40 -5.83 -16.68 13.75
CA ASP A 40 -7.07 -16.49 12.96
C ASP A 40 -8.03 -15.48 13.62
N LYS A 41 -8.06 -15.42 14.96
CA LYS A 41 -8.86 -14.45 15.74
C LYS A 41 -8.25 -13.05 15.76
N GLN A 42 -6.94 -12.92 15.90
CA GLN A 42 -6.28 -11.62 15.87
C GLN A 42 -6.43 -11.00 14.48
N LEU A 43 -6.17 -11.75 13.40
CA LEU A 43 -6.27 -11.22 12.03
C LEU A 43 -7.71 -10.86 11.65
N SER A 44 -8.69 -11.73 11.90
CA SER A 44 -10.10 -11.42 11.58
C SER A 44 -10.70 -10.27 12.41
N SER A 45 -10.10 -9.89 13.55
CA SER A 45 -10.56 -8.79 14.41
C SER A 45 -9.78 -7.47 14.27
N HIS A 46 -8.62 -7.47 13.60
CA HIS A 46 -7.88 -6.25 13.25
C HIS A 46 -8.31 -5.68 11.90
N TRP A 47 -8.63 -6.52 10.90
CA TRP A 47 -9.02 -6.04 9.56
C TRP A 47 -10.52 -5.77 9.38
N ILE A 48 -11.36 -6.12 10.37
CA ILE A 48 -12.80 -5.84 10.38
C ILE A 48 -13.27 -5.43 11.78
N ARG A 49 -13.57 -4.14 11.97
CA ARG A 49 -14.44 -3.65 13.04
C ARG A 49 -15.56 -2.76 12.47
N PRO A 50 -16.83 -2.95 12.89
CA PRO A 50 -17.85 -1.93 12.74
C PRO A 50 -17.66 -0.86 13.83
N PHE A 51 -17.52 0.41 13.44
CA PHE A 51 -17.44 1.52 14.38
C PHE A 51 -18.80 1.83 15.03
N PRO A 52 -18.86 2.08 16.36
CA PRO A 52 -19.98 2.78 16.98
C PRO A 52 -19.84 4.29 16.78
N LEU A 53 -20.95 4.95 16.45
CA LEU A 53 -21.04 6.41 16.40
C LEU A 53 -21.19 6.98 17.83
N ASP A 54 -20.32 7.91 18.20
CA ASP A 54 -20.67 8.96 19.17
C ASP A 54 -20.03 10.28 18.71
N SER A 55 -20.86 11.29 18.47
CA SER A 55 -20.56 12.39 17.54
C SER A 55 -20.46 13.74 18.24
N THR A 56 -19.73 13.81 19.35
CA THR A 56 -19.69 15.01 20.20
C THR A 56 -18.29 15.51 20.56
N GLU A 57 -17.26 14.65 20.55
CA GLU A 57 -15.87 15.08 20.81
C GLU A 57 -15.18 15.64 19.54
N GLU A 58 -15.49 15.11 18.34
CA GLU A 58 -14.90 15.60 17.07
C GLU A 58 -15.26 17.06 16.73
N GLU A 59 -16.42 17.57 17.16
CA GLU A 59 -16.84 18.95 16.86
C GLU A 59 -16.06 20.01 17.67
N GLU A 60 -15.60 19.69 18.89
CA GLU A 60 -14.83 20.64 19.70
C GLU A 60 -13.38 20.80 19.22
N ASP A 61 -12.72 19.72 18.79
CA ASP A 61 -11.35 19.77 18.25
C ASP A 61 -11.28 20.53 16.92
N ILE A 62 -12.20 20.28 15.98
CA ILE A 62 -12.29 21.05 14.72
C ILE A 62 -12.51 22.54 15.02
N ALA A 63 -13.32 22.86 16.04
CA ALA A 63 -13.58 24.24 16.45
C ALA A 63 -12.41 24.90 17.21
N ALA A 64 -11.44 24.13 17.72
CA ALA A 64 -10.19 24.63 18.30
C ALA A 64 -9.14 24.90 17.20
N GLU A 65 -8.95 23.95 16.28
CA GLU A 65 -8.01 24.03 15.15
C GLU A 65 -8.25 25.29 14.29
N LEU A 66 -9.52 25.58 13.96
CA LEU A 66 -9.92 26.76 13.19
C LEU A 66 -9.59 28.10 13.89
N ARG A 67 -9.53 28.13 15.23
CA ARG A 67 -9.14 29.34 16.00
C ARG A 67 -7.63 29.54 16.07
N TRP A 68 -6.84 28.49 15.83
CA TRP A 68 -5.39 28.57 15.76
C TRP A 68 -4.95 29.15 14.42
N LEU A 69 -5.49 28.63 13.31
CA LEU A 69 -5.21 29.13 11.95
C LEU A 69 -5.49 30.64 11.82
N HIS A 70 -6.63 31.11 12.33
CA HIS A 70 -7.03 32.52 12.26
C HIS A 70 -6.16 33.47 13.11
N ARG A 71 -5.28 32.93 13.97
CA ARG A 71 -4.32 33.71 14.77
C ARG A 71 -2.94 33.79 14.10
N SER A 72 -2.60 32.82 13.25
CA SER A 72 -1.30 32.74 12.58
C SER A 72 -1.18 33.68 11.36
N GLU A 73 -2.30 34.07 10.75
CA GLU A 73 -2.33 34.97 9.57
C GLU A 73 -2.03 36.46 9.90
N MET A 74 -1.77 36.84 11.16
CA MET A 74 -1.63 38.25 11.56
C MET A 74 -0.22 38.71 11.95
N ASP A 75 0.78 37.83 12.06
CA ASP A 75 2.14 38.21 12.47
C ASP A 75 3.22 38.02 11.37
N GLU A 76 3.96 39.12 11.17
CA GLU A 76 5.24 39.31 10.46
C GLU A 76 5.33 39.11 8.93
N ALA A 77 5.27 40.26 8.24
CA ALA A 77 5.92 40.45 6.94
C ALA A 77 7.36 40.96 7.12
N VAL A 78 8.31 40.42 6.33
CA VAL A 78 9.70 40.92 6.24
C VAL A 78 10.10 41.07 4.75
N PRO A 79 10.69 42.21 4.32
CA PRO A 79 10.90 42.48 2.89
C PRO A 79 12.24 41.98 2.34
N THR A 80 12.20 41.29 1.20
CA THR A 80 13.37 40.80 0.45
C THR A 80 14.01 41.89 -0.42
N LEU A 81 15.35 42.01 -0.37
CA LEU A 81 16.10 42.90 -1.26
C LEU A 81 16.45 42.18 -2.59
N VAL A 82 16.11 42.80 -3.73
CA VAL A 82 16.36 42.24 -5.06
C VAL A 82 17.64 42.80 -5.69
N THR A 83 18.52 41.91 -6.14
CA THR A 83 19.46 42.17 -7.26
C THR A 83 19.45 40.98 -8.18
N GLY A 84 18.96 41.14 -9.41
CA GLY A 84 18.67 40.02 -10.32
C GLY A 84 19.70 39.79 -11.41
N GLN A 85 19.52 38.69 -12.15
CA GLN A 85 19.95 38.52 -13.52
C GLN A 85 18.94 37.62 -14.23
N ALA A 86 18.23 38.16 -15.22
CA ALA A 86 17.20 37.43 -15.95
C ALA A 86 17.82 36.60 -17.08
N SER A 87 17.91 35.28 -16.87
CA SER A 87 18.05 34.31 -17.95
C SER A 87 16.66 33.87 -18.40
N THR A 88 16.25 34.26 -19.60
CA THR A 88 14.97 33.86 -20.20
C THR A 88 15.02 32.41 -20.67
N ASN A 89 14.97 31.47 -19.74
CA ASN A 89 14.59 30.10 -20.05
C ASN A 89 13.07 30.07 -20.24
N ALA A 90 12.62 29.68 -21.44
CA ALA A 90 11.22 29.35 -21.64
C ALA A 90 10.93 28.06 -20.87
N VAL A 91 10.44 28.21 -19.64
CA VAL A 91 9.93 27.09 -18.84
C VAL A 91 8.74 26.54 -19.60
N THR A 92 8.88 25.34 -20.16
CA THR A 92 7.75 24.55 -20.62
C THR A 92 6.86 24.28 -19.42
N ASP A 93 5.62 24.77 -19.44
CA ASP A 93 4.59 24.54 -18.41
C ASP A 93 4.17 23.05 -18.39
N GLN A 94 5.09 22.19 -17.96
CA GLN A 94 4.81 20.78 -17.74
C GLN A 94 4.06 20.64 -16.43
N VAL A 95 2.83 20.11 -16.49
CA VAL A 95 2.00 19.87 -15.31
C VAL A 95 2.39 18.52 -14.71
N THR A 96 2.72 18.49 -13.43
CA THR A 96 2.91 17.23 -12.70
C THR A 96 1.60 16.84 -12.03
N ILE A 97 1.15 15.60 -12.24
CA ILE A 97 -0.07 15.07 -11.63
C ILE A 97 0.32 13.98 -10.64
N VAL A 98 -0.02 14.18 -9.37
CA VAL A 98 0.13 13.20 -8.30
C VAL A 98 -1.19 12.45 -8.15
N TYR A 99 -1.20 11.19 -8.58
CA TYR A 99 -2.33 10.29 -8.44
C TYR A 99 -2.20 9.55 -7.10
N ILE A 100 -3.17 9.76 -6.22
CA ILE A 100 -3.23 9.19 -4.88
C ILE A 100 -4.28 8.08 -4.90
N TRP A 101 -3.80 6.85 -4.91
CA TRP A 101 -4.62 5.65 -5.00
C TRP A 101 -4.84 5.05 -3.61
N ASP A 102 -6.07 4.67 -3.30
CA ASP A 102 -6.30 3.64 -2.30
C ASP A 102 -5.83 2.26 -2.81
N MET A 103 -5.56 1.32 -1.91
CA MET A 103 -5.12 -0.03 -2.26
C MET A 103 -6.26 -1.06 -2.27
N ASP A 104 -6.87 -1.30 -1.11
CA ASP A 104 -7.71 -2.47 -0.82
C ASP A 104 -9.16 -2.21 -1.24
N GLU A 105 -9.67 -3.01 -2.18
CA GLU A 105 -10.93 -2.81 -2.92
C GLU A 105 -10.90 -1.72 -4.01
N THR A 106 -9.76 -1.05 -4.16
CA THR A 106 -9.46 -0.10 -5.24
C THR A 106 -8.53 -0.69 -6.30
N LEU A 107 -7.23 -0.83 -6.00
CA LEU A 107 -6.23 -1.40 -6.92
C LEU A 107 -6.21 -2.94 -6.87
N ILE A 108 -6.48 -3.50 -5.70
CA ILE A 108 -6.54 -4.95 -5.46
C ILE A 108 -7.90 -5.32 -4.87
N LEU A 109 -8.31 -6.59 -5.04
CA LEU A 109 -9.50 -7.13 -4.39
C LEU A 109 -9.03 -8.22 -3.42
N LEU A 110 -9.37 -8.10 -2.14
CA LEU A 110 -8.90 -9.04 -1.10
C LEU A 110 -9.99 -9.30 -0.06
N LYS A 111 -10.49 -8.26 0.60
CA LYS A 111 -11.56 -8.35 1.59
C LYS A 111 -12.86 -8.84 0.95
N SER A 112 -13.20 -8.30 -0.22
CA SER A 112 -14.40 -8.73 -0.97
C SER A 112 -14.29 -10.14 -1.54
N LEU A 113 -13.06 -10.65 -1.71
CA LEU A 113 -12.82 -12.05 -2.05
C LEU A 113 -13.02 -12.94 -0.81
N LEU A 114 -12.40 -12.58 0.32
CA LEU A 114 -12.43 -13.29 1.61
C LEU A 114 -13.85 -13.43 2.20
N ASP A 115 -14.67 -12.38 2.16
CA ASP A 115 -16.06 -12.42 2.64
C ASP A 115 -17.07 -12.88 1.56
N GLY A 116 -16.60 -13.02 0.31
CA GLY A 116 -17.37 -13.39 -0.87
C GLY A 116 -18.39 -12.34 -1.34
N SER A 117 -18.29 -11.09 -0.88
CA SER A 117 -19.13 -9.97 -1.32
C SER A 117 -18.84 -9.55 -2.76
N TYR A 118 -17.62 -9.75 -3.27
CA TYR A 118 -17.30 -9.61 -4.69
C TYR A 118 -18.25 -10.48 -5.51
N ALA A 119 -18.22 -11.80 -5.29
CA ALA A 119 -19.08 -12.76 -6.00
C ALA A 119 -20.58 -12.47 -5.80
N GLY A 120 -20.96 -12.06 -4.58
CA GLY A 120 -22.33 -11.68 -4.24
C GLY A 120 -22.88 -10.46 -5.02
N SER A 121 -22.02 -9.64 -5.62
CA SER A 121 -22.45 -8.49 -6.44
C SER A 121 -22.78 -8.83 -7.91
N PHE A 122 -22.52 -10.07 -8.37
CA PHE A 122 -22.71 -10.48 -9.77
C PHE A 122 -23.93 -11.40 -9.99
N ASP A 123 -24.97 -11.30 -9.16
CA ASP A 123 -26.24 -12.04 -9.30
C ASP A 123 -26.09 -13.56 -9.57
N GLY A 124 -25.09 -14.19 -8.94
CA GLY A 124 -24.79 -15.63 -9.08
C GLY A 124 -23.97 -16.02 -10.32
N LEU A 125 -23.54 -15.07 -11.15
CA LEU A 125 -22.62 -15.33 -12.28
C LEU A 125 -21.18 -15.65 -11.83
N LYS A 126 -20.86 -15.41 -10.55
CA LYS A 126 -19.55 -15.66 -9.93
C LYS A 126 -19.70 -16.69 -8.81
N ASP A 127 -18.79 -17.67 -8.82
CA ASP A 127 -18.70 -18.71 -7.80
C ASP A 127 -18.18 -18.13 -6.47
N ARG A 128 -19.04 -18.10 -5.45
CA ARG A 128 -18.72 -17.57 -4.11
C ARG A 128 -17.72 -18.42 -3.34
N GLU A 129 -17.74 -19.75 -3.48
CA GLU A 129 -16.77 -20.61 -2.77
C GLU A 129 -15.37 -20.38 -3.31
N LYS A 130 -15.25 -20.29 -4.64
CA LYS A 130 -14.01 -19.94 -5.32
C LYS A 130 -13.50 -18.54 -4.99
N SER A 131 -14.39 -17.55 -4.78
CA SER A 131 -14.02 -16.22 -4.29
C SER A 131 -13.24 -16.30 -2.98
N ILE A 132 -13.81 -17.01 -2.01
CA ILE A 132 -13.28 -17.16 -0.65
C ILE A 132 -12.00 -17.99 -0.67
N GLU A 133 -11.92 -19.02 -1.52
CA GLU A 133 -10.70 -19.80 -1.74
C GLU A 133 -9.54 -18.94 -2.25
N ILE A 134 -9.79 -18.07 -3.25
CA ILE A 134 -8.77 -17.16 -3.78
C ILE A 134 -8.34 -16.15 -2.71
N GLY A 135 -9.29 -15.56 -1.97
CA GLY A 135 -9.00 -14.63 -0.87
C GLY A 135 -8.08 -15.25 0.19
N LYS A 136 -8.40 -16.46 0.66
CA LYS A 136 -7.59 -17.18 1.67
C LYS A 136 -6.19 -17.56 1.18
N ARG A 137 -6.05 -17.90 -0.11
CA ARG A 137 -4.74 -18.17 -0.71
C ARG A 137 -3.87 -16.90 -0.75
N TRP A 138 -4.48 -15.73 -0.97
CA TRP A 138 -3.77 -14.45 -0.89
C TRP A 138 -3.39 -14.09 0.54
N GLU A 139 -4.33 -14.18 1.47
CA GLU A 139 -4.11 -13.91 2.91
C GLU A 139 -2.91 -14.71 3.43
N ASN A 140 -2.90 -16.04 3.22
CA ASN A 140 -1.78 -16.90 3.61
C ASN A 140 -0.45 -16.49 2.96
N LEU A 141 -0.45 -16.20 1.65
CA LEU A 141 0.78 -15.82 0.92
C LEU A 141 1.31 -14.44 1.33
N ILE A 142 0.42 -13.50 1.66
CA ILE A 142 0.81 -12.18 2.17
C ILE A 142 1.48 -12.35 3.53
N LEU A 143 0.88 -13.13 4.44
CA LEU A 143 1.44 -13.40 5.77
C LEU A 143 2.80 -14.11 5.68
N GLU A 144 2.89 -15.21 4.92
CA GLU A 144 4.13 -15.97 4.68
C GLU A 144 5.25 -15.06 4.18
N VAL A 145 4.97 -14.17 3.21
CA VAL A 145 5.96 -13.20 2.73
C VAL A 145 6.30 -12.14 3.79
N CYS A 146 5.33 -11.64 4.55
CA CYS A 146 5.57 -10.63 5.59
C CYS A 146 6.50 -11.13 6.69
N ASP A 147 6.25 -12.35 7.18
CA ASP A 147 7.01 -12.94 8.28
C ASP A 147 8.40 -13.36 7.83
N GLU A 148 8.51 -14.18 6.78
CA GLU A 148 9.78 -14.73 6.28
C GLU A 148 10.70 -13.68 5.63
N HIS A 149 10.14 -12.58 5.11
CA HIS A 149 10.90 -11.63 4.27
C HIS A 149 10.77 -10.16 4.62
N PHE A 150 9.84 -9.73 5.47
CA PHE A 150 9.66 -8.31 5.81
C PHE A 150 9.76 -8.01 7.32
N PHE A 151 10.31 -8.96 8.10
CA PHE A 151 10.54 -8.84 9.54
C PHE A 151 9.24 -8.63 10.35
N TYR A 152 8.07 -8.99 9.79
CA TYR A 152 6.79 -8.52 10.31
C TYR A 152 6.52 -8.97 11.76
N GLU A 153 6.78 -10.23 12.11
CA GLU A 153 6.76 -10.73 13.51
C GLU A 153 7.57 -9.84 14.49
N GLN A 154 8.67 -9.23 14.03
CA GLN A 154 9.51 -8.37 14.87
C GLN A 154 8.95 -6.94 15.00
N ILE A 155 8.24 -6.42 13.99
CA ILE A 155 7.90 -4.99 13.87
C ILE A 155 6.40 -4.67 13.70
N GLU A 156 5.51 -5.66 13.72
CA GLU A 156 4.05 -5.48 13.54
C GLU A 156 3.43 -4.44 14.49
N ASN A 157 3.93 -4.35 15.73
CA ASN A 157 3.45 -3.43 16.77
C ASN A 157 4.07 -2.01 16.69
N TYR A 158 4.90 -1.74 15.67
CA TYR A 158 5.64 -0.50 15.48
C TYR A 158 5.46 0.04 14.05
N ASN A 159 4.20 0.17 13.64
CA ASN A 159 3.84 0.67 12.33
C ASN A 159 4.22 2.14 12.17
N GLU A 160 4.89 2.49 11.07
CA GLU A 160 5.16 3.88 10.68
C GLU A 160 4.31 4.29 9.47
N PRO A 161 3.98 5.58 9.30
CA PRO A 161 3.17 6.01 8.16
C PRO A 161 3.86 5.86 6.79
N PHE A 162 5.19 5.85 6.72
CA PHE A 162 5.98 5.63 5.50
C PHE A 162 7.42 5.22 5.87
N LEU A 163 8.13 4.55 4.96
CA LEU A 163 9.45 3.95 5.26
C LEU A 163 10.50 4.95 5.81
N ASN A 164 10.47 6.19 5.32
CA ASN A 164 11.42 7.24 5.70
C ASN A 164 11.04 7.98 7.00
N ALA A 165 9.98 7.59 7.72
CA ALA A 165 9.55 8.28 8.95
C ALA A 165 10.63 8.33 10.04
N LEU A 166 11.52 7.32 10.06
CA LEU A 166 12.63 7.19 11.03
C LEU A 166 13.99 7.55 10.44
N CYS A 167 14.04 8.31 9.33
CA CYS A 167 15.30 8.62 8.62
C CYS A 167 16.33 9.39 9.48
N GLU A 168 15.88 10.11 10.50
CA GLU A 168 16.75 10.81 11.46
C GLU A 168 17.56 9.85 12.37
N TYR A 169 17.11 8.60 12.53
CA TYR A 169 17.80 7.59 13.34
C TYR A 169 18.74 6.69 12.52
N ASP A 170 18.59 6.64 11.19
CA ASP A 170 19.43 5.83 10.29
C ASP A 170 20.79 6.50 10.07
N ASP A 171 21.87 5.82 10.43
CA ASP A 171 23.24 6.32 10.28
C ASP A 171 23.90 5.91 8.96
N GLY A 172 23.15 5.27 8.05
CA GLY A 172 23.64 4.83 6.74
C GLY A 172 24.57 3.61 6.79
N LYS A 173 24.60 2.86 7.91
CA LYS A 173 25.34 1.60 8.02
C LYS A 173 25.00 0.63 6.87
N ASP A 174 26.02 0.00 6.29
CA ASP A 174 25.84 -1.10 5.33
C ASP A 174 25.08 -2.27 5.99
N LEU A 175 24.01 -2.72 5.34
CA LEU A 175 23.14 -3.79 5.83
C LEU A 175 23.43 -5.15 5.19
N HIS A 176 24.26 -5.24 4.14
CA HIS A 176 24.60 -6.52 3.51
C HIS A 176 25.26 -7.52 4.48
N SER A 177 25.98 -7.02 5.48
CA SER A 177 26.62 -7.82 6.53
C SER A 177 25.99 -7.64 7.92
N TYR A 178 24.80 -7.03 7.99
CA TYR A 178 24.09 -6.81 9.24
C TYR A 178 23.28 -8.04 9.65
N ASP A 179 23.51 -8.52 10.87
CA ASP A 179 22.79 -9.65 11.45
C ASP A 179 21.58 -9.14 12.23
N PHE A 180 20.40 -9.18 11.60
CA PHE A 180 19.14 -8.75 12.19
C PHE A 180 18.67 -9.65 13.34
N GLU A 181 19.09 -10.91 13.38
CA GLU A 181 18.72 -11.86 14.45
C GLU A 181 19.59 -11.67 15.69
N ALA A 182 20.87 -11.33 15.50
CA ALA A 182 21.80 -11.03 16.58
C ALA A 182 21.74 -9.59 17.10
N ASP A 183 20.97 -8.69 16.48
CA ASP A 183 20.97 -7.27 16.86
C ASP A 183 20.23 -6.94 18.17
N CYS A 184 19.55 -7.92 18.76
CA CYS A 184 18.73 -7.77 19.96
C CYS A 184 17.75 -6.59 19.83
N PHE A 185 17.00 -6.52 18.73
CA PHE A 185 15.89 -5.59 18.59
C PHE A 185 14.87 -5.76 19.72
N SER A 186 14.34 -4.64 20.16
CA SER A 186 13.35 -4.52 21.22
C SER A 186 12.52 -3.26 20.95
N SER A 187 11.57 -2.94 21.82
CA SER A 187 10.65 -1.83 21.60
C SER A 187 11.38 -0.49 21.31
N PRO A 188 10.98 0.27 20.27
CA PRO A 188 11.69 1.46 19.77
C PRO A 188 11.44 2.72 20.62
N TYR A 189 11.57 2.60 21.94
CA TYR A 189 11.43 3.73 22.88
C TYR A 189 12.69 4.57 23.02
N ASP A 190 13.86 4.05 22.62
CA ASP A 190 15.13 4.77 22.60
C ASP A 190 15.72 4.85 21.18
N ASP A 191 16.64 5.79 20.97
CA ASP A 191 17.27 6.08 19.68
C ASP A 191 18.04 4.88 19.09
N VAL A 192 18.47 3.93 19.92
CA VAL A 192 19.20 2.73 19.47
C VAL A 192 18.22 1.72 18.89
N SER A 193 17.09 1.48 19.55
CA SER A 193 16.04 0.62 19.00
C SER A 193 15.30 1.27 17.83
N LYS A 194 15.08 2.59 17.82
CA LYS A 194 14.57 3.31 16.64
C LYS A 194 15.50 3.18 15.42
N ARG A 195 16.82 3.24 15.63
CA ARG A 195 17.81 2.98 14.56
C ARG A 195 17.71 1.57 14.00
N LYS A 196 17.52 0.55 14.85
CA LYS A 196 17.32 -0.84 14.42
C LYS A 196 16.01 -1.05 13.64
N LEU A 197 14.96 -0.27 13.95
CA LEU A 197 13.72 -0.24 13.18
C LEU A 197 13.94 0.45 11.82
N ALA A 198 14.65 1.59 11.80
CA ALA A 198 15.04 2.27 10.57
C ALA A 198 15.87 1.36 9.63
N TYR A 199 16.81 0.57 10.16
CA TYR A 199 17.52 -0.45 9.38
C TYR A 199 16.60 -1.49 8.74
N ARG A 200 15.58 -1.97 9.48
CA ARG A 200 14.59 -2.92 8.95
C ARG A 200 13.76 -2.27 7.83
N HIS A 201 13.36 -1.01 7.99
CA HIS A 201 12.67 -0.24 6.94
C HIS A 201 13.55 -0.02 5.69
N ARG A 202 14.84 0.31 5.86
CA ARG A 202 15.77 0.43 4.74
C ARG A 202 15.99 -0.92 4.03
N ALA A 203 16.17 -2.01 4.76
CA ALA A 203 16.28 -3.36 4.17
C ALA A 203 14.99 -3.78 3.42
N VAL A 204 13.81 -3.38 3.91
CA VAL A 204 12.54 -3.54 3.18
C VAL A 204 12.50 -2.69 1.90
N SER A 205 12.98 -1.44 1.96
CA SER A 205 13.11 -0.58 0.77
C SER A 205 14.08 -1.16 -0.28
N GLU A 206 15.21 -1.73 0.15
CA GLU A 206 16.19 -2.40 -0.72
C GLU A 206 15.64 -3.67 -1.40
N LYS A 207 14.77 -4.41 -0.69
CA LYS A 207 14.03 -5.55 -1.27
C LYS A 207 13.07 -5.07 -2.38
N TYR A 208 12.32 -4.01 -2.13
CA TYR A 208 11.38 -3.37 -3.06
C TYR A 208 12.09 -2.73 -4.27
N ALA A 209 13.22 -2.06 -4.06
CA ALA A 209 13.94 -1.29 -5.07
C ALA A 209 14.35 -2.14 -6.28
N LYS A 210 14.25 -1.58 -7.49
CA LYS A 210 14.72 -2.28 -8.71
C LYS A 210 16.25 -2.39 -8.73
N VAL A 211 16.76 -3.44 -9.37
CA VAL A 211 18.17 -3.50 -9.75
C VAL A 211 18.47 -2.35 -10.73
N PRO A 212 19.50 -1.52 -10.50
CA PRO A 212 19.93 -0.50 -11.47
C PRO A 212 20.27 -1.14 -12.82
N GLN A 213 19.73 -0.61 -13.92
CA GLN A 213 19.98 -1.16 -15.26
C GLN A 213 21.41 -0.88 -15.79
N ASP A 214 22.19 -0.09 -15.05
CA ASP A 214 23.54 0.35 -15.45
C ASP A 214 24.64 -0.72 -15.29
N LEU A 215 24.28 -1.96 -14.92
CA LEU A 215 25.18 -3.12 -14.88
C LEU A 215 24.88 -4.10 -16.04
N PRO A 216 25.63 -4.05 -17.17
CA PRO A 216 25.32 -4.82 -18.38
C PRO A 216 25.30 -6.34 -18.20
N TYR A 217 25.94 -6.86 -17.14
CA TYR A 217 26.00 -8.30 -16.87
C TYR A 217 24.78 -8.83 -16.10
N LEU A 218 24.03 -7.98 -15.37
CA LEU A 218 22.76 -8.39 -14.74
C LEU A 218 21.56 -8.28 -15.70
N ALA A 219 21.69 -7.56 -16.82
CA ALA A 219 20.65 -7.45 -17.84
C ALA A 219 20.23 -8.80 -18.49
N LEU A 220 21.03 -9.86 -18.30
CA LEU A 220 20.70 -11.23 -18.73
C LEU A 220 19.67 -11.94 -17.82
N PHE A 221 19.51 -11.48 -16.57
CA PHE A 221 18.52 -11.99 -15.62
C PHE A 221 17.97 -10.82 -14.75
N PRO A 222 17.06 -9.99 -15.28
CA PRO A 222 16.43 -8.91 -14.52
C PRO A 222 15.43 -9.50 -13.52
N LEU A 223 15.93 -9.94 -12.35
CA LEU A 223 15.10 -10.42 -11.25
C LEU A 223 14.19 -9.30 -10.74
N LYS A 224 12.88 -9.46 -10.93
CA LYS A 224 11.87 -8.49 -10.49
C LYS A 224 11.58 -8.67 -9.01
N GLY A 225 11.82 -7.64 -8.18
CA GLY A 225 11.38 -7.55 -6.78
C GLY A 225 11.46 -8.88 -6.00
N LEU A 226 10.31 -9.55 -5.89
CA LEU A 226 10.10 -10.88 -5.27
C LEU A 226 11.07 -11.97 -5.75
N GLU A 227 11.44 -12.01 -7.03
CA GLU A 227 12.33 -13.03 -7.61
C GLU A 227 13.76 -12.98 -7.03
N LYS A 228 14.11 -11.94 -6.27
CA LYS A 228 15.37 -11.87 -5.53
C LYS A 228 15.41 -12.77 -4.29
N PHE A 229 14.25 -13.05 -3.67
CA PHE A 229 14.18 -13.69 -2.35
C PHE A 229 13.16 -14.84 -2.26
N LEU A 230 12.13 -14.88 -3.12
CA LEU A 230 11.26 -16.04 -3.27
C LEU A 230 11.94 -17.16 -4.06
N ASP A 231 11.72 -18.41 -3.66
CA ASP A 231 12.17 -19.57 -4.43
C ASP A 231 11.33 -19.79 -5.71
N LYS A 232 11.80 -20.68 -6.59
CA LYS A 232 11.12 -20.98 -7.87
C LYS A 232 9.72 -21.59 -7.71
N HIS A 233 9.45 -22.24 -6.58
CA HIS A 233 8.14 -22.81 -6.28
C HIS A 233 7.18 -21.71 -5.80
N MET A 234 7.60 -20.86 -4.85
CA MET A 234 6.84 -19.70 -4.38
C MET A 234 6.52 -18.73 -5.53
N VAL A 235 7.51 -18.40 -6.37
CA VAL A 235 7.30 -17.58 -7.59
C VAL A 235 6.25 -18.20 -8.51
N LYS A 236 6.19 -19.54 -8.63
CA LYS A 236 5.16 -20.21 -9.43
C LYS A 236 3.78 -20.14 -8.75
N VAL A 237 3.69 -20.42 -7.44
CA VAL A 237 2.44 -20.34 -6.66
C VAL A 237 1.84 -18.93 -6.76
N TRP A 238 2.69 -17.91 -6.58
CA TRP A 238 2.34 -16.51 -6.75
C TRP A 238 1.80 -16.19 -8.15
N ASN A 239 2.55 -16.56 -9.20
CA ASN A 239 2.14 -16.28 -10.59
C ASN A 239 0.83 -17.00 -10.98
N ASP A 240 0.64 -18.24 -10.53
CA ASP A 240 -0.60 -19.00 -10.72
C ASP A 240 -1.78 -18.35 -9.99
N LEU A 241 -1.57 -17.88 -8.74
CA LEU A 241 -2.60 -17.20 -7.95
C LEU A 241 -2.98 -15.83 -8.53
N TYR A 242 -2.00 -15.02 -8.95
CA TYR A 242 -2.26 -13.76 -9.67
C TYR A 242 -3.10 -14.01 -10.92
N SER A 243 -2.70 -14.98 -11.75
CA SER A 243 -3.39 -15.32 -13.00
C SER A 243 -4.81 -15.87 -12.76
N LEU A 244 -5.00 -16.65 -11.69
CA LEU A 244 -6.31 -17.15 -11.27
C LEU A 244 -7.22 -16.00 -10.80
N THR A 245 -6.68 -15.07 -10.02
CA THR A 245 -7.40 -13.92 -9.45
C THR A 245 -7.82 -12.94 -10.53
N ASP A 246 -6.89 -12.54 -11.40
CA ASP A 246 -7.16 -11.61 -12.50
C ASP A 246 -8.22 -12.18 -13.45
N LYS A 247 -8.11 -13.48 -13.79
CA LYS A 247 -9.15 -14.18 -14.58
C LYS A 247 -10.50 -14.28 -13.86
N TYR A 248 -10.51 -14.46 -12.54
CA TYR A 248 -11.76 -14.53 -11.76
C TYR A 248 -12.43 -13.15 -11.64
N THR A 249 -11.63 -12.08 -11.61
CA THR A 249 -12.04 -10.67 -11.45
C THR A 249 -12.15 -9.92 -12.78
N ASP A 250 -12.27 -10.64 -13.90
CA ASP A 250 -12.45 -10.12 -15.27
C ASP A 250 -11.36 -9.16 -15.76
N GLY A 251 -10.14 -9.29 -15.23
CA GLY A 251 -8.99 -8.44 -15.56
C GLY A 251 -8.82 -7.23 -14.66
N TRP A 252 -9.31 -7.26 -13.41
CA TRP A 252 -9.19 -6.15 -12.47
C TRP A 252 -7.74 -5.70 -12.26
N LEU A 253 -6.87 -6.65 -11.88
CA LEU A 253 -5.48 -6.38 -11.52
C LEU A 253 -4.68 -5.89 -12.73
N SER A 254 -4.83 -6.56 -13.88
CA SER A 254 -4.15 -6.17 -15.11
C SER A 254 -4.64 -4.84 -15.69
N SER A 255 -5.92 -4.49 -15.50
CA SER A 255 -6.45 -3.18 -15.92
C SER A 255 -6.01 -2.04 -15.01
N ALA A 256 -6.03 -2.25 -13.69
CA ALA A 256 -5.53 -1.28 -12.72
C ALA A 256 -4.03 -1.01 -12.93
N HIS A 257 -3.23 -2.06 -13.11
CA HIS A 257 -1.79 -1.95 -13.39
C HIS A 257 -1.52 -1.18 -14.69
N LYS A 258 -2.22 -1.50 -15.78
CA LYS A 258 -2.11 -0.76 -17.05
C LYS A 258 -2.43 0.73 -16.88
N LEU A 259 -3.44 1.07 -16.09
CA LEU A 259 -3.79 2.47 -15.84
C LEU A 259 -2.71 3.20 -15.03
N LEU A 260 -2.09 2.52 -14.05
CA LEU A 260 -0.93 3.03 -13.31
C LEU A 260 0.29 3.26 -14.23
N GLU A 261 0.52 2.41 -15.24
CA GLU A 261 1.58 2.61 -16.25
C GLU A 261 1.30 3.80 -17.18
N GLU A 262 0.04 3.97 -17.62
CA GLU A 262 -0.40 5.10 -18.44
C GLU A 262 -0.30 6.42 -17.67
N ALA A 263 -0.70 6.43 -16.39
CA ALA A 263 -0.62 7.60 -15.52
C ALA A 263 0.78 8.21 -15.43
N ILE A 264 1.83 7.38 -15.38
CA ILE A 264 3.24 7.81 -15.32
C ILE A 264 3.94 7.87 -16.69
N GLY A 265 3.20 7.69 -17.80
CA GLY A 265 3.74 7.80 -19.15
C GLY A 265 4.69 6.68 -19.60
N LYS A 266 4.65 5.50 -18.97
CA LYS A 266 5.40 4.31 -19.44
C LYS A 266 4.83 3.74 -20.74
N SER A 267 3.51 3.75 -20.85
CA SER A 267 2.80 3.26 -22.03
C SER A 267 3.14 4.14 -23.23
N GLY A 268 3.56 3.54 -24.34
CA GLY A 268 3.83 4.26 -25.60
C GLY A 268 2.58 4.80 -26.31
N ALA A 269 1.41 4.74 -25.66
CA ALA A 269 0.24 5.52 -26.05
C ALA A 269 0.57 7.02 -25.98
N MET A 270 0.03 7.81 -26.91
CA MET A 270 0.36 9.23 -27.08
C MET A 270 0.36 9.99 -25.74
N PRO A 271 1.52 10.47 -25.25
CA PRO A 271 1.51 11.33 -24.07
C PRO A 271 0.71 12.59 -24.40
N THR A 272 -0.17 12.98 -23.48
CA THR A 272 -0.61 14.37 -23.39
C THR A 272 0.65 15.20 -23.18
N ALA A 273 1.12 15.86 -24.25
CA ALA A 273 2.55 16.10 -24.48
C ALA A 273 3.29 16.98 -23.45
N ASN A 274 2.58 17.49 -22.45
CA ASN A 274 3.04 18.44 -21.44
C ASN A 274 2.71 17.99 -19.99
N SER A 275 2.56 16.70 -19.69
CA SER A 275 2.32 16.23 -18.31
C SER A 275 3.23 15.08 -17.86
N SER A 276 3.58 15.05 -16.58
CA SER A 276 4.28 13.94 -15.91
C SER A 276 3.45 13.42 -14.74
N GLY A 277 3.36 12.10 -14.58
CA GLY A 277 2.60 11.48 -13.49
C GLY A 277 3.48 10.94 -12.37
N ILE A 278 2.96 10.97 -11.15
CA ILE A 278 3.52 10.31 -9.97
C ILE A 278 2.39 9.51 -9.31
N ASN A 279 2.55 8.19 -9.17
CA ASN A 279 1.63 7.38 -8.37
C ASN A 279 2.09 7.36 -6.90
N CYS A 280 1.14 7.59 -6.00
CA CYS A 280 1.24 7.33 -4.56
C CYS A 280 0.12 6.39 -4.14
N ILE A 281 0.38 5.53 -3.15
CA ILE A 281 -0.64 4.70 -2.53
C ILE A 281 -0.86 5.17 -1.09
N VAL A 282 -2.11 5.35 -0.67
CA VAL A 282 -2.49 5.63 0.71
C VAL A 282 -3.56 4.63 1.13
N THR A 283 -3.18 3.68 1.98
CA THR A 283 -4.08 2.60 2.45
C THR A 283 -4.29 2.70 3.95
N SER A 284 -5.48 2.34 4.42
CA SER A 284 -5.80 2.27 5.84
C SER A 284 -5.13 1.08 6.54
N GLY A 285 -4.43 0.19 5.82
CA GLY A 285 -3.64 -0.90 6.39
C GLY A 285 -2.21 -0.52 6.81
N SER A 286 -1.60 -1.34 7.67
CA SER A 286 -0.21 -1.20 8.12
C SER A 286 0.81 -1.24 6.98
N LEU A 287 1.89 -0.47 7.09
CA LEU A 287 2.87 -0.19 6.03
C LEU A 287 3.55 -1.46 5.48
N ILE A 288 4.00 -2.34 6.37
CA ILE A 288 4.84 -3.49 5.99
C ILE A 288 4.05 -4.50 5.13
N PRO A 289 2.85 -4.98 5.54
CA PRO A 289 1.97 -5.76 4.67
C PRO A 289 1.58 -5.04 3.38
N SER A 290 1.39 -3.72 3.41
CA SER A 290 1.08 -2.92 2.22
C SER A 290 2.21 -2.91 1.20
N LEU A 291 3.48 -2.88 1.64
CA LEU A 291 4.65 -3.02 0.76
C LEU A 291 4.78 -4.44 0.19
N ALA A 292 4.50 -5.47 1.01
CA ALA A 292 4.45 -6.85 0.53
C ALA A 292 3.32 -7.06 -0.49
N LYS A 293 2.12 -6.50 -0.26
CA LYS A 293 1.02 -6.45 -1.23
C LYS A 293 1.45 -5.75 -2.52
N CYS A 294 2.12 -4.59 -2.46
CA CYS A 294 2.58 -3.90 -3.67
C CYS A 294 3.43 -4.82 -4.57
N LEU A 295 4.36 -5.57 -3.98
CA LEU A 295 5.17 -6.55 -4.70
C LEU A 295 4.31 -7.72 -5.23
N LEU A 296 3.47 -8.32 -4.38
CA LEU A 296 2.62 -9.46 -4.72
C LEU A 296 1.55 -9.14 -5.79
N TYR A 297 1.10 -7.88 -5.87
CA TYR A 297 0.19 -7.41 -6.91
C TYR A 297 0.89 -6.63 -8.03
N ARG A 298 2.24 -6.71 -8.11
CA ARG A 298 3.08 -6.17 -9.20
C ARG A 298 3.02 -4.64 -9.36
N LEU A 299 2.73 -3.92 -8.29
CA LEU A 299 2.69 -2.46 -8.21
C LEU A 299 4.09 -1.86 -8.02
N ASP A 300 5.08 -2.67 -7.61
CA ASP A 300 6.47 -2.27 -7.34
C ASP A 300 7.16 -1.57 -8.51
N ASP A 301 6.69 -1.84 -9.73
CA ASP A 301 7.29 -1.27 -10.91
C ASP A 301 6.68 0.09 -11.31
N VAL A 302 5.47 0.42 -10.87
CA VAL A 302 4.69 1.65 -11.16
C VAL A 302 4.55 2.60 -9.96
N VAL A 303 4.84 2.13 -8.74
CA VAL A 303 4.81 2.89 -7.48
C VAL A 303 6.14 2.67 -6.76
N SER A 304 6.85 3.75 -6.40
CA SER A 304 8.07 3.67 -5.59
C SER A 304 7.76 3.33 -4.13
N SER A 305 8.65 2.63 -3.42
CA SER A 305 8.45 2.25 -2.01
C SER A 305 8.25 3.46 -1.09
N GLU A 306 8.93 4.57 -1.42
CA GLU A 306 8.80 5.87 -0.75
C GLU A 306 7.44 6.56 -0.97
N ASN A 307 6.64 6.09 -1.93
CA ASN A 307 5.32 6.65 -2.28
C ASN A 307 4.17 5.80 -1.74
N VAL A 308 4.45 4.80 -0.88
CA VAL A 308 3.45 3.99 -0.18
C VAL A 308 3.30 4.53 1.24
N TYR A 309 2.08 4.90 1.61
CA TYR A 309 1.73 5.48 2.90
C TYR A 309 0.69 4.61 3.61
N SER A 310 0.93 4.34 4.88
CA SER A 310 -0.03 3.76 5.82
C SER A 310 -0.75 4.89 6.55
N SER A 311 -2.08 4.86 6.51
CA SER A 311 -2.95 5.76 7.27
C SER A 311 -3.49 5.14 8.56
N TRP A 312 -3.04 3.92 8.91
CA TRP A 312 -3.56 3.10 10.03
C TRP A 312 -3.68 3.86 11.36
N GLU A 313 -2.70 4.70 11.71
CA GLU A 313 -2.69 5.47 12.97
C GLU A 313 -3.06 6.96 12.81
N VAL A 314 -3.01 7.49 11.58
CA VAL A 314 -2.95 8.94 11.31
C VAL A 314 -4.07 9.46 10.41
N GLY A 315 -4.83 8.56 9.77
CA GLY A 315 -5.90 8.88 8.82
C GLY A 315 -5.41 9.37 7.45
N LYS A 316 -6.17 9.08 6.39
CA LYS A 316 -5.80 9.43 5.01
C LYS A 316 -5.57 10.93 4.80
N LEU A 317 -6.30 11.79 5.52
CA LEU A 317 -6.12 13.24 5.45
C LEU A 317 -4.70 13.69 5.87
N GLN A 318 -4.10 13.05 6.88
CA GLN A 318 -2.74 13.41 7.29
C GLN A 318 -1.71 12.94 6.27
N CYS A 319 -1.87 11.73 5.72
CA CYS A 319 -1.06 11.26 4.58
C CYS A 319 -1.17 12.21 3.38
N PHE A 320 -2.36 12.73 3.08
CA PHE A 320 -2.59 13.66 1.97
C PHE A 320 -1.87 15.00 2.21
N LYS A 321 -1.83 15.51 3.46
CA LYS A 321 -1.05 16.71 3.82
C LYS A 321 0.46 16.50 3.57
N TRP A 322 1.03 15.37 4.00
CA TRP A 322 2.45 15.07 3.76
C TRP A 322 2.78 14.84 2.28
N ILE A 323 1.91 14.15 1.53
CA ILE A 323 2.05 14.00 0.07
C ILE A 323 2.02 15.38 -0.60
N LYS A 324 1.12 16.27 -0.17
CA LYS A 324 1.11 17.65 -0.66
C LYS A 324 2.43 18.35 -0.34
N GLU A 325 2.84 18.39 0.92
CA GLU A 325 4.07 19.06 1.36
C GLU A 325 5.30 18.58 0.58
N ARG A 326 5.40 17.26 0.35
CA ARG A 326 6.50 16.64 -0.41
C ARG A 326 6.55 17.05 -1.89
N PHE A 327 5.39 17.22 -2.53
CA PHE A 327 5.28 17.45 -3.97
C PHE A 327 4.72 18.85 -4.32
N ASP A 328 4.61 19.79 -3.37
CA ASP A 328 3.92 21.07 -3.62
C ASP A 328 4.65 21.91 -4.68
N GLY A 329 3.89 22.63 -5.50
CA GLY A 329 4.47 23.44 -6.56
C GLY A 329 3.44 24.09 -7.49
N PRO A 330 3.83 25.16 -8.22
CA PRO A 330 2.90 26.00 -8.98
C PRO A 330 2.19 25.27 -10.14
N ASN A 331 2.82 24.20 -10.66
CA ASN A 331 2.31 23.38 -11.76
C ASN A 331 1.97 21.94 -11.31
N VAL A 332 1.67 21.74 -10.02
CA VAL A 332 1.31 20.41 -9.48
C VAL A 332 -0.19 20.30 -9.25
N GLN A 333 -0.75 19.17 -9.67
CA GLN A 333 -2.16 18.80 -9.47
C GLN A 333 -2.22 17.46 -8.74
N PHE A 334 -3.26 17.27 -7.94
CA PHE A 334 -3.51 16.03 -7.22
C PHE A 334 -4.84 15.43 -7.68
N CYS A 335 -4.94 14.11 -7.75
CA CYS A 335 -6.18 13.38 -8.00
C CYS A 335 -6.24 12.19 -7.06
N VAL A 336 -7.39 11.98 -6.41
CA VAL A 336 -7.61 10.90 -5.46
C VAL A 336 -8.52 9.85 -6.10
N ILE A 337 -8.14 8.58 -6.02
CA ILE A 337 -8.90 7.46 -6.59
C ILE A 337 -9.03 6.38 -5.51
N GLY A 338 -10.25 5.98 -5.18
CA GLY A 338 -10.52 5.00 -4.12
C GLY A 338 -11.99 4.60 -4.03
N ASP A 339 -12.32 3.54 -3.29
CA ASP A 339 -13.71 3.10 -3.08
C ASP A 339 -14.37 3.75 -1.85
N GLY A 340 -13.54 4.14 -0.87
CA GLY A 340 -13.94 4.43 0.50
C GLY A 340 -14.39 5.87 0.78
N PRO A 341 -15.12 6.08 1.88
CA PRO A 341 -15.55 7.41 2.32
C PRO A 341 -14.41 8.23 2.95
N GLU A 342 -13.33 7.59 3.42
CA GLU A 342 -12.22 8.24 4.12
C GLU A 342 -11.42 9.13 3.16
N GLU A 343 -10.95 8.56 2.05
CA GLU A 343 -10.26 9.26 0.98
C GLU A 343 -11.14 10.29 0.27
N CYS A 344 -12.44 10.03 0.15
CA CYS A 344 -13.42 10.98 -0.39
C CYS A 344 -13.50 12.24 0.49
N SER A 345 -13.63 12.04 1.80
CA SER A 345 -13.68 13.13 2.79
C SER A 345 -12.36 13.90 2.84
N ALA A 346 -11.22 13.20 2.82
CA ALA A 346 -9.90 13.80 2.78
C ALA A 346 -9.68 14.61 1.48
N ALA A 347 -10.07 14.08 0.32
CA ALA A 347 -10.00 14.77 -0.96
C ALA A 347 -10.86 16.05 -0.97
N GLN A 348 -12.06 16.00 -0.39
CA GLN A 348 -12.95 17.15 -0.26
C GLN A 348 -12.31 18.26 0.59
N VAL A 349 -11.69 17.92 1.74
CA VAL A 349 -10.96 18.89 2.58
C VAL A 349 -9.78 19.51 1.83
N MET A 350 -9.03 18.70 1.09
CA MET A 350 -7.89 19.15 0.28
C MET A 350 -8.30 19.88 -1.02
N LYS A 351 -9.60 19.86 -1.37
CA LYS A 351 -10.20 20.38 -2.62
C LYS A 351 -9.63 19.72 -3.88
N TRP A 352 -9.37 18.43 -3.80
CA TRP A 352 -8.87 17.61 -4.90
C TRP A 352 -10.02 16.83 -5.58
N PRO A 353 -9.95 16.57 -6.90
CA PRO A 353 -10.85 15.65 -7.56
C PRO A 353 -10.76 14.26 -6.93
N PHE A 354 -11.93 13.69 -6.63
CA PHE A 354 -12.09 12.31 -6.18
C PHE A 354 -12.82 11.49 -7.24
N ILE A 355 -12.28 10.32 -7.56
CA ILE A 355 -12.85 9.35 -8.49
C ILE A 355 -13.16 8.08 -7.70
N LYS A 356 -14.45 7.83 -7.48
CA LYS A 356 -14.90 6.64 -6.76
C LYS A 356 -14.73 5.39 -7.62
N ILE A 357 -14.05 4.37 -7.11
CA ILE A 357 -14.01 3.01 -7.66
C ILE A 357 -15.08 2.14 -6.99
N GLU A 358 -15.74 1.27 -7.75
CA GLU A 358 -16.71 0.30 -7.21
C GLU A 358 -16.56 -1.05 -7.93
N PHE A 359 -16.32 -2.15 -7.21
CA PHE A 359 -16.15 -3.45 -7.86
C PHE A 359 -17.43 -4.02 -8.48
N ARG A 360 -18.59 -3.51 -8.05
CA ARG A 360 -19.91 -3.96 -8.48
C ARG A 360 -20.11 -3.80 -10.00
N PRO A 361 -20.93 -4.64 -10.66
CA PRO A 361 -21.15 -4.54 -12.10
C PRO A 361 -21.82 -3.24 -12.57
N ASP A 362 -22.58 -2.59 -11.67
CA ASP A 362 -23.32 -1.35 -11.90
C ASP A 362 -22.57 -0.08 -11.44
N GLY A 363 -21.35 -0.23 -10.90
CA GLY A 363 -20.50 0.87 -10.47
C GLY A 363 -20.08 1.77 -11.63
N LEU A 364 -20.05 3.09 -11.40
CA LEU A 364 -19.76 4.08 -12.45
C LEU A 364 -18.34 3.95 -13.00
N HIS A 365 -17.36 3.79 -12.11
CA HIS A 365 -15.96 3.51 -12.46
C HIS A 365 -15.51 2.23 -11.77
N ARG A 366 -14.91 1.33 -12.54
CA ARG A 366 -14.47 0.01 -12.10
C ARG A 366 -13.34 -0.49 -13.00
N PHE A 367 -12.71 -1.61 -12.64
CA PHE A 367 -11.77 -2.30 -13.50
C PHE A 367 -12.36 -3.60 -14.09
N PRO A 368 -12.13 -3.90 -15.39
CA PRO A 368 -11.82 -2.95 -16.44
C PRO A 368 -12.93 -1.90 -16.60
N GLY A 369 -12.58 -0.66 -16.97
CA GLY A 369 -13.57 0.41 -17.19
C GLY A 369 -13.00 1.83 -17.11
N LEU A 370 -12.35 2.18 -16.00
CA LEU A 370 -11.71 3.50 -15.83
C LEU A 370 -10.50 3.66 -16.79
N ASP A 371 -10.38 4.85 -17.38
CA ASP A 371 -9.30 5.21 -18.32
C ASP A 371 -8.73 6.62 -18.08
N MET A 372 -7.56 6.90 -18.67
CA MET A 372 -6.90 8.21 -18.53
C MET A 372 -7.73 9.40 -19.07
N PRO A 373 -8.45 9.30 -20.21
CA PRO A 373 -9.38 10.35 -20.64
C PRO A 373 -10.44 10.69 -19.59
N THR A 374 -10.99 9.69 -18.89
CA THR A 374 -11.95 9.91 -17.80
C THR A 374 -11.30 10.63 -16.64
N ILE A 375 -10.11 10.22 -16.19
CA ILE A 375 -9.37 10.91 -15.12
C ILE A 375 -9.05 12.37 -15.52
N GLN A 376 -8.63 12.60 -16.77
CA GLN A 376 -8.34 13.94 -17.28
C GLN A 376 -9.58 14.85 -17.26
N ASN A 377 -10.77 14.33 -17.56
CA ASN A 377 -12.00 15.10 -17.45
C ASN A 377 -12.29 15.57 -16.00
N TYR A 378 -12.00 14.74 -14.98
CA TYR A 378 -12.13 15.13 -13.57
C TYR A 378 -11.12 16.22 -13.18
N LEU A 379 -9.86 16.05 -13.58
CA LEU A 379 -8.80 17.05 -13.41
C LEU A 379 -9.19 18.38 -14.06
N ASP A 380 -9.64 18.35 -15.31
CA ASP A 380 -9.99 19.55 -16.07
C ASP A 380 -11.16 20.28 -15.43
N VAL A 381 -12.24 19.58 -15.03
CA VAL A 381 -13.39 20.19 -14.37
C VAL A 381 -12.99 20.93 -13.10
N ILE A 382 -12.20 20.32 -12.22
CA ILE A 382 -11.85 20.94 -10.92
C ILE A 382 -10.79 22.04 -11.09
N TYR A 383 -9.71 21.78 -11.83
CA TYR A 383 -8.59 22.71 -11.93
C TYR A 383 -8.80 23.84 -12.96
N HIS A 384 -9.62 23.68 -14.01
CA HIS A 384 -10.01 24.82 -14.86
C HIS A 384 -11.00 25.75 -14.17
N GLN A 385 -11.95 25.23 -13.36
CA GLN A 385 -12.84 26.08 -12.57
C GLN A 385 -12.06 26.97 -11.60
N ALA A 386 -11.05 26.42 -10.91
CA ALA A 386 -10.16 27.19 -10.04
C ALA A 386 -9.45 28.34 -10.78
N LYS A 387 -8.91 28.07 -11.99
CA LYS A 387 -8.23 29.10 -12.82
C LYS A 387 -9.20 30.21 -13.26
N MET A 388 -10.43 29.87 -13.65
CA MET A 388 -11.46 30.84 -14.07
C MET A 388 -11.89 31.77 -12.92
N VAL A 389 -12.12 31.22 -11.72
CA VAL A 389 -12.51 32.01 -10.54
C VAL A 389 -11.40 32.99 -10.14
N HIS A 390 -10.13 32.55 -10.19
CA HIS A 390 -8.99 33.41 -9.87
C HIS A 390 -8.87 34.60 -10.85
N GLN A 391 -9.05 34.36 -12.16
CA GLN A 391 -9.04 35.42 -13.17
C GLN A 391 -10.16 36.45 -12.99
N GLN A 392 -11.36 36.03 -12.54
CA GLN A 392 -12.47 36.96 -12.27
C GLN A 392 -12.22 37.85 -11.04
N HIS A 393 -11.54 37.35 -10.01
CA HIS A 393 -11.16 38.17 -8.84
C HIS A 393 -10.04 39.17 -9.15
N VAL A 394 -9.01 38.78 -9.92
CA VAL A 394 -7.94 39.71 -10.31
C VAL A 394 -8.42 40.78 -11.30
N GLY A 395 -9.42 40.46 -12.14
CA GLY A 395 -10.01 41.39 -13.11
C GLY A 395 -10.96 42.45 -12.55
N SER A 396 -11.19 42.52 -11.23
CA SER A 396 -12.21 43.39 -10.60
C SER A 396 -11.67 44.45 -9.64
N VAL A 397 -10.42 44.91 -9.83
CA VAL A 397 -9.94 46.16 -9.21
C VAL A 397 -10.64 47.36 -9.89
N PRO A 398 -11.46 48.17 -9.19
CA PRO A 398 -12.04 49.36 -9.79
C PRO A 398 -10.96 50.41 -9.97
N SER A 399 -10.78 50.89 -11.20
CA SER A 399 -10.02 52.11 -11.49
C SER A 399 -10.74 53.31 -10.87
N SER A 400 -10.47 53.56 -9.59
CA SER A 400 -10.95 54.75 -8.89
C SER A 400 -10.18 55.96 -9.41
N ASN A 401 -10.91 56.93 -9.95
CA ASN A 401 -10.35 58.12 -10.58
C ASN A 401 -9.47 58.91 -9.60
N ILE A 402 -8.22 59.15 -9.99
CA ILE A 402 -7.43 60.26 -9.43
C ILE A 402 -7.80 61.52 -10.22
N GLN A 403 -8.47 62.45 -9.54
CA GLN A 403 -8.65 63.85 -9.96
C GLN A 403 -8.37 64.76 -8.76
#